data_AF-A0A7X8Q1S4-F1
#
_entry.id   AF-A0A7X8Q1S4-F1
#
_cell.length_a   1.000
_cell.length_b   1.000
_cell.length_c   1.000
_cell.angle_alpha   90.00
_cell.angle_beta   90.00
_cell.angle_gamma   90.00
#
_symmetry.space_group_name_H-M   'P 1'
#
loop_
_entity.id
_entity.type
_entity.pdbx_description
1 polymer ?
#
loop_
_entity_poly.entity_id
_entity_poly.type
_entity_poly.pdbx_seq_one_letter_code
_entity_poly.pdbx_strand_id
1 'polypeptide(L)'
;MTIRQKLAGFLSLVILINLVVGVSVYTYINTQEDYGTYINLAGRQRALSQRMAKEALLLRTSEESVRESFDNTRALFQRTLEGFLHGDPEQGLKPVERQDLRAQVEELSLLWSQYNDYLEGAVRDSHISLKEFNERSMEIFEASNDLTFAFEEASAKAAALPFAMSVGGLAFVLVLTAVGWFFT
;
A
#
# COMPACT_ATOMS: atom_id res chain seq x y z
N MET A 1 -34.64 43.51 -8.34
CA MET A 1 -34.09 42.61 -7.31
C MET A 1 -33.35 43.45 -6.30
N THR A 2 -33.68 43.36 -5.01
CA THR A 2 -32.97 44.14 -3.97
C THR A 2 -31.57 43.55 -3.73
N ILE A 3 -30.61 44.35 -3.28
CA ILE A 3 -29.22 43.92 -3.02
C ILE A 3 -29.18 42.65 -2.13
N ARG A 4 -30.09 42.55 -1.15
CA ARG A 4 -30.23 41.37 -0.28
C ARG A 4 -30.59 40.08 -1.03
N GLN A 5 -31.43 40.15 -2.07
CA GLN A 5 -31.82 38.98 -2.86
C GLN A 5 -30.67 38.46 -3.74
N LYS A 6 -29.86 39.38 -4.30
CA LYS A 6 -28.64 39.00 -5.04
C LYS A 6 -27.61 38.35 -4.12
N LEU A 7 -27.39 38.92 -2.95
CA LEU A 7 -26.45 38.40 -1.95
C LEU A 7 -26.88 37.02 -1.42
N ALA A 8 -28.18 36.84 -1.13
CA ALA A 8 -28.71 35.56 -0.68
C ALA A 8 -28.55 34.46 -1.75
N GLY A 9 -28.91 34.75 -3.01
CA GLY A 9 -28.73 33.79 -4.10
C GLY A 9 -27.25 33.43 -4.33
N PHE A 10 -26.36 34.40 -4.21
CA PHE A 10 -24.92 34.18 -4.31
C PHE A 10 -24.39 33.28 -3.19
N LEU A 11 -24.75 33.55 -1.93
CA LEU A 11 -24.35 32.71 -0.79
C LEU A 11 -24.90 31.29 -0.89
N SER A 12 -26.15 31.14 -1.32
CA SER A 12 -26.75 29.82 -1.55
C SER A 12 -26.00 29.03 -2.63
N LEU A 13 -25.54 29.69 -3.70
CA LEU A 13 -24.74 29.05 -4.75
C LEU A 13 -23.37 28.59 -4.22
N VAL A 14 -22.69 29.41 -3.43
CA VAL A 14 -21.40 29.06 -2.81
C VAL A 14 -21.53 27.87 -1.87
N ILE A 15 -22.59 27.85 -1.04
CA ILE A 15 -22.86 26.73 -0.13
C ILE A 15 -23.15 25.45 -0.93
N LEU A 16 -23.96 25.54 -1.99
CA LEU A 16 -24.30 24.40 -2.83
C LEU A 16 -23.05 23.78 -3.48
N ILE A 17 -22.14 24.61 -4.02
CA ILE A 17 -20.89 24.15 -4.63
C ILE A 17 -20.00 23.44 -3.61
N ASN A 18 -19.80 24.03 -2.42
CA ASN A 18 -19.01 23.40 -1.37
C ASN A 18 -19.62 22.07 -0.92
N LEU A 19 -20.94 21.96 -0.88
CA LEU A 19 -21.64 20.74 -0.51
C LEU A 19 -21.45 19.65 -1.58
N VAL A 20 -21.54 19.99 -2.87
CA VAL A 20 -21.27 19.05 -3.97
C VAL A 20 -19.81 18.57 -3.97
N VAL A 21 -18.84 19.47 -3.79
CA VAL A 21 -17.42 19.11 -3.70
C VAL A 21 -17.18 18.22 -2.46
N GLY A 22 -17.73 18.60 -1.30
CA GLY A 22 -17.60 17.84 -0.07
C GLY A 22 -18.17 16.43 -0.17
N VAL A 23 -19.36 16.28 -0.78
CA VAL A 23 -19.96 14.96 -1.03
C VAL A 23 -19.10 14.14 -2.00
N SER A 24 -18.59 14.75 -3.06
CA SER A 24 -17.73 14.05 -4.05
C SER A 24 -16.41 13.57 -3.43
N VAL A 25 -15.80 14.37 -2.57
CA VAL A 25 -14.59 13.98 -1.83
C VAL A 25 -14.90 12.90 -0.80
N TYR A 26 -16.02 13.03 -0.07
CA TYR A 26 -16.44 12.04 0.92
C TYR A 26 -16.71 10.67 0.27
N THR A 27 -17.43 10.63 -0.85
CA THR A 27 -17.68 9.38 -1.56
C THR A 27 -16.39 8.80 -2.12
N TYR A 28 -15.49 9.63 -2.63
CA TYR A 28 -14.19 9.18 -3.14
C TYR A 28 -13.31 8.55 -2.03
N ILE A 29 -13.19 9.20 -0.87
CA ILE A 29 -12.40 8.67 0.25
C ILE A 29 -13.00 7.35 0.76
N ASN A 30 -14.32 7.24 0.86
CA ASN A 30 -14.98 6.04 1.37
C ASN A 30 -15.05 4.88 0.36
N THR A 31 -14.71 5.11 -0.92
CA THR A 31 -14.70 4.07 -1.96
C THR A 31 -13.30 3.60 -2.32
N GLN A 32 -12.26 4.26 -1.82
CA GLN A 32 -10.87 3.85 -2.03
C GLN A 32 -10.47 2.69 -1.11
N GLU A 33 -9.60 1.82 -1.62
CA GLU A 33 -8.93 0.82 -0.78
C GLU A 33 -8.08 1.52 0.28
N ASP A 34 -8.10 1.01 1.51
CA ASP A 34 -7.20 1.47 2.57
C ASP A 34 -5.77 0.99 2.26
N TYR A 35 -5.08 1.71 1.38
CA TYR A 35 -3.69 1.47 1.03
C TYR A 35 -2.75 1.49 2.26
N GLY A 36 -3.15 2.13 3.37
CA GLY A 36 -2.33 2.15 4.59
C GLY A 36 -2.04 0.74 5.11
N THR A 37 -3.06 -0.11 5.12
CA THR A 37 -2.92 -1.53 5.49
C THR A 37 -1.98 -2.26 4.51
N TYR A 38 -2.21 -2.12 3.20
CA TYR A 38 -1.37 -2.79 2.19
C TYR A 38 0.10 -2.35 2.23
N ILE A 39 0.37 -1.03 2.34
CA ILE A 39 1.72 -0.47 2.44
C ILE A 39 2.43 -1.02 3.68
N ASN A 40 1.75 -1.07 4.83
CA ASN A 40 2.34 -1.59 6.06
C ASN A 40 2.67 -3.10 5.93
N LEU A 41 1.73 -3.88 5.39
CA LEU A 41 1.91 -5.33 5.22
C LEU A 41 2.97 -5.66 4.16
N ALA A 42 3.06 -4.89 3.08
CA ALA A 42 4.12 -5.00 2.06
C ALA A 42 5.48 -4.59 2.65
N GLY A 43 5.52 -3.47 3.38
CA GLY A 43 6.71 -3.00 4.08
C GLY A 43 7.24 -4.02 5.09
N ARG A 44 6.34 -4.75 5.77
CA ARG A 44 6.66 -5.85 6.68
C ARG A 44 7.35 -7.01 5.97
N GLN A 45 7.04 -7.29 4.70
CA GLN A 45 7.69 -8.37 3.94
C GLN A 45 9.21 -8.17 3.86
N ARG A 46 9.68 -6.92 3.68
CA ARG A 46 11.12 -6.60 3.74
C ARG A 46 11.75 -7.04 5.05
N ALA A 47 11.14 -6.67 6.18
CA ALA A 47 11.64 -7.03 7.50
C ALA A 47 11.60 -8.55 7.73
N LEU A 48 10.53 -9.21 7.30
CA LEU A 48 10.39 -10.67 7.38
C LEU A 48 11.45 -11.38 6.53
N SER A 49 11.77 -10.89 5.33
CA SER A 49 12.83 -11.47 4.47
C SER A 49 14.19 -11.53 5.17
N GLN A 50 14.57 -10.43 5.81
CA GLN A 50 15.83 -10.32 6.54
C GLN A 50 15.80 -11.12 7.84
N ARG A 51 14.65 -11.17 8.51
CA ARG A 51 14.45 -12.01 9.69
C ARG A 51 14.61 -13.50 9.34
N MET A 52 14.01 -13.98 8.24
CA MET A 52 14.19 -15.36 7.77
C MET A 52 15.65 -15.66 7.45
N ALA A 53 16.34 -14.74 6.78
CA ALA A 53 17.76 -14.90 6.47
C ALA A 53 18.60 -15.06 7.75
N LYS A 54 18.37 -14.21 8.75
CA LYS A 54 19.03 -14.30 10.06
C LYS A 54 18.71 -15.62 10.76
N GLU A 55 17.43 -15.99 10.84
CA GLU A 55 16.97 -17.20 11.52
C GLU A 55 17.55 -18.47 10.86
N ALA A 56 17.60 -18.51 9.53
CA ALA A 56 18.24 -19.59 8.79
C ALA A 56 19.74 -19.72 9.11
N LEU A 57 20.46 -18.60 9.21
CA LEU A 57 21.88 -18.61 9.60
C LEU A 57 22.09 -19.12 11.04
N LEU A 58 21.22 -18.76 11.98
CA LEU A 58 21.30 -19.26 13.36
C LEU A 58 21.05 -20.77 13.43
N LEU A 59 20.08 -21.28 12.66
CA LEU A 59 19.81 -22.71 12.58
C LEU A 59 21.01 -23.50 12.04
N ARG A 60 21.77 -22.92 11.10
CA ARG A 60 23.03 -23.53 10.62
C ARG A 60 24.11 -23.62 11.71
N THR A 61 24.04 -22.77 12.73
CA THR A 61 24.94 -22.84 13.91
C THR A 61 24.46 -23.79 15.00
N SER A 62 23.50 -24.68 14.68
CA SER A 62 22.87 -25.64 15.61
C SER A 62 22.00 -25.01 16.70
N GLU A 63 21.53 -23.78 16.49
CA GLU A 63 20.62 -23.09 17.41
C GLU A 63 19.15 -23.45 17.10
N GLU A 64 18.78 -24.71 17.39
CA GLU A 64 17.47 -25.26 17.01
C GLU A 64 16.29 -24.58 17.73
N SER A 65 16.54 -23.84 18.82
CA SER A 65 15.53 -23.01 19.50
C SER A 65 14.88 -21.96 18.58
N VAL A 66 15.53 -21.61 17.46
CA VAL A 66 15.04 -20.62 16.49
C VAL A 66 14.10 -21.25 15.45
N ARG A 67 13.95 -22.59 15.41
CA ARG A 67 13.21 -23.33 14.37
C ARG A 67 11.77 -22.86 14.25
N GLU A 68 11.07 -22.82 15.37
CA GLU A 68 9.67 -22.40 15.42
C GLU A 68 9.52 -20.95 14.92
N SER A 69 10.44 -20.06 15.30
CA SER A 69 10.43 -18.66 14.82
C SER A 69 10.64 -18.60 13.31
N PHE A 70 11.58 -19.37 12.76
CA PHE A 70 11.85 -19.45 11.33
C PHE A 70 10.62 -19.92 10.54
N ASP A 71 9.99 -21.02 10.96
CA ASP A 71 8.81 -21.56 10.28
C ASP A 71 7.62 -20.60 10.37
N ASN A 72 7.43 -19.94 11.52
CA ASN A 72 6.40 -18.90 11.69
C ASN A 72 6.66 -17.67 10.81
N THR A 73 7.91 -17.21 10.69
CA THR A 73 8.27 -16.07 9.83
C THR A 73 7.97 -16.39 8.36
N ARG A 74 8.35 -17.59 7.89
CA ARG A 74 8.05 -18.07 6.53
C ARG A 74 6.54 -18.17 6.28
N ALA A 75 5.80 -18.76 7.21
CA ALA A 75 4.36 -18.91 7.11
C ALA A 75 3.65 -17.55 7.07
N LEU A 76 4.08 -16.59 7.89
CA LEU A 76 3.51 -15.24 7.90
C LEU A 76 3.79 -14.49 6.59
N PHE A 77 4.99 -14.65 6.03
CA PHE A 77 5.34 -14.07 4.73
C PHE A 77 4.41 -14.62 3.64
N GLN A 78 4.34 -15.96 3.51
CA GLN A 78 3.45 -16.65 2.56
C GLN A 78 2.00 -16.22 2.71
N ARG A 79 1.46 -16.26 3.95
CA ARG A 79 0.07 -15.90 4.24
C ARG A 79 -0.24 -14.47 3.83
N THR A 80 0.71 -13.55 3.99
CA THR A 80 0.51 -12.15 3.57
C THR A 80 0.44 -12.04 2.04
N LEU A 81 1.30 -12.74 1.30
CA LEU A 81 1.25 -12.78 -0.17
C LEU A 81 -0.05 -13.37 -0.70
N GLU A 82 -0.48 -14.49 -0.14
CA GLU A 82 -1.78 -15.10 -0.46
C GLU A 82 -2.94 -14.14 -0.13
N GLY A 83 -2.86 -13.46 1.01
CA GLY A 83 -3.82 -12.44 1.42
C GLY A 83 -3.92 -11.29 0.41
N PHE A 84 -2.82 -10.86 -0.19
CA PHE A 84 -2.87 -9.87 -1.28
C PHE A 84 -3.58 -10.42 -2.54
N LEU A 85 -3.38 -11.70 -2.88
CA LEU A 85 -3.96 -12.27 -4.10
C LEU A 85 -5.42 -12.71 -3.96
N HIS A 86 -5.81 -13.14 -2.76
CA HIS A 86 -7.08 -13.83 -2.51
C HIS A 86 -7.91 -13.20 -1.37
N GLY A 87 -7.36 -12.21 -0.68
CA GLY A 87 -7.96 -11.62 0.52
C GLY A 87 -7.60 -12.40 1.79
N ASP A 88 -7.54 -11.68 2.91
CA ASP A 88 -7.36 -12.22 4.26
C ASP A 88 -8.04 -11.28 5.26
N PRO A 89 -9.29 -11.56 5.66
CA PRO A 89 -10.05 -10.69 6.56
C PRO A 89 -9.39 -10.47 7.92
N GLU A 90 -8.62 -11.42 8.44
CA GLU A 90 -7.93 -11.26 9.73
C GLU A 90 -6.77 -10.26 9.63
N GLN A 91 -6.17 -10.14 8.44
CA GLN A 91 -5.16 -9.11 8.14
C GLN A 91 -5.78 -7.83 7.57
N GLY A 92 -7.11 -7.73 7.46
CA GLY A 92 -7.80 -6.60 6.85
C GLY A 92 -7.60 -6.51 5.33
N LEU A 93 -7.20 -7.60 4.68
CA LEU A 93 -6.91 -7.65 3.26
C LEU A 93 -8.14 -8.06 2.45
N LYS A 94 -8.40 -7.30 1.39
CA LYS A 94 -9.20 -7.76 0.24
C LYS A 94 -8.24 -8.17 -0.88
N PRO A 95 -8.70 -8.96 -1.87
CA PRO A 95 -7.88 -9.24 -3.04
C PRO A 95 -7.50 -7.94 -3.73
N VAL A 96 -6.22 -7.77 -4.06
CA VAL A 96 -5.73 -6.64 -4.85
C VAL A 96 -6.38 -6.70 -6.24
N GLU A 97 -7.23 -5.71 -6.54
CA GLU A 97 -7.97 -5.66 -7.80
C GLU A 97 -7.17 -5.03 -8.94
N ARG A 98 -6.23 -4.12 -8.62
CA ARG A 98 -5.44 -3.42 -9.64
C ARG A 98 -4.41 -4.36 -10.27
N GLN A 99 -4.51 -4.54 -11.59
CA GLN A 99 -3.72 -5.53 -12.33
C GLN A 99 -2.21 -5.30 -12.25
N ASP A 100 -1.78 -4.04 -12.26
CA ASP A 100 -0.38 -3.64 -12.10
C ASP A 100 0.22 -4.06 -10.76
N LEU A 101 -0.52 -3.87 -9.66
CA LEU A 101 -0.07 -4.32 -8.34
C LEU A 101 -0.17 -5.82 -8.18
N ARG A 102 -1.25 -6.41 -8.68
CA ARG A 102 -1.44 -7.85 -8.63
C ARG A 102 -0.28 -8.58 -9.32
N ALA A 103 0.15 -8.10 -10.48
CA ALA A 103 1.31 -8.66 -11.19
C ALA A 103 2.59 -8.62 -10.35
N GLN A 104 2.83 -7.54 -9.61
CA GLN A 104 4.00 -7.43 -8.73
C GLN A 104 3.91 -8.36 -7.51
N VAL A 105 2.71 -8.57 -6.95
CA VAL A 105 2.48 -9.57 -5.90
C VAL A 105 2.76 -10.97 -6.44
N GLU A 106 2.30 -11.29 -7.66
CA GLU A 106 2.53 -12.57 -8.32
C GLU A 106 4.03 -12.80 -8.61
N GLU A 107 4.75 -11.77 -9.06
CA GLU A 107 6.20 -11.81 -9.25
C GLU A 107 6.94 -12.08 -7.93
N LEU A 108 6.63 -11.34 -6.87
CA LEU A 108 7.20 -11.59 -5.55
C LEU A 108 6.85 -12.99 -5.03
N SER A 109 5.65 -13.49 -5.31
CA SER A 109 5.22 -14.84 -4.92
C SER A 109 6.03 -15.92 -5.64
N LEU A 110 6.38 -15.72 -6.91
CA LEU A 110 7.23 -16.63 -7.67
C LEU A 110 8.67 -16.63 -7.14
N LEU A 111 9.23 -15.45 -6.86
CA LEU A 111 10.56 -15.34 -6.25
C LEU A 111 10.58 -15.99 -4.86
N TRP A 112 9.54 -15.73 -4.06
CA TRP A 112 9.38 -16.31 -2.75
C TRP A 112 9.34 -17.83 -2.78
N SER A 113 8.59 -18.46 -3.70
CA SER A 113 8.57 -19.91 -3.82
C SER A 113 9.98 -20.49 -4.01
N GLN A 114 10.79 -19.88 -4.89
CA GLN A 114 12.17 -20.30 -5.14
C GLN A 114 13.06 -20.10 -3.91
N TYR A 115 12.94 -18.95 -3.25
CA TYR A 115 13.73 -18.65 -2.05
C TYR A 115 13.34 -19.52 -0.86
N ASN A 116 12.06 -19.83 -0.71
CA ASN A 116 11.52 -20.67 0.34
C ASN A 116 12.08 -22.10 0.25
N ASP A 117 12.13 -22.66 -0.95
CA ASP A 117 12.75 -23.97 -1.20
C ASP A 117 14.26 -23.94 -0.95
N TYR A 118 14.93 -22.86 -1.40
CA TYR A 118 16.35 -22.64 -1.13
C TYR A 118 16.66 -22.58 0.38
N LEU A 119 15.82 -21.88 1.16
CA LEU A 119 15.96 -21.76 2.60
C LEU A 119 15.87 -23.11 3.33
N GLU A 120 15.00 -24.02 2.89
CA GLU A 120 14.93 -25.38 3.47
C GLU A 120 16.21 -26.18 3.25
N GLY A 121 16.78 -26.09 2.04
CA GLY A 121 18.08 -26.68 1.74
C GLY A 121 19.21 -26.05 2.55
N ALA A 122 19.22 -24.71 2.62
CA ALA A 122 20.22 -23.92 3.30
C ALA A 122 20.33 -24.20 4.81
N VAL A 123 19.21 -24.53 5.46
CA VAL A 123 19.21 -24.86 6.89
C VAL A 123 19.66 -26.31 7.15
N ARG A 124 19.50 -27.22 6.19
CA ARG A 124 19.92 -28.63 6.32
C ARG A 124 21.37 -28.85 5.92
N ASP A 125 21.83 -28.14 4.90
CA ASP A 125 23.18 -28.28 4.36
C ASP A 125 24.13 -27.24 4.95
N SER A 126 25.21 -27.74 5.56
CA SER A 126 26.25 -26.89 6.12
C SER A 126 27.13 -26.22 5.06
N HIS A 127 27.14 -26.70 3.81
CA HIS A 127 28.11 -26.32 2.77
C HIS A 127 27.62 -25.26 1.76
N ILE A 128 26.54 -24.54 2.06
CA ILE A 128 26.09 -23.44 1.20
C ILE A 128 27.10 -22.28 1.12
N SER A 129 27.16 -21.64 -0.05
CA SER A 129 27.90 -20.39 -0.24
C SER A 129 27.21 -19.25 0.50
N LEU A 130 27.89 -18.62 1.48
CA LEU A 130 27.36 -17.44 2.16
C LEU A 130 27.13 -16.26 1.21
N LYS A 131 27.92 -16.18 0.14
CA LYS A 131 27.76 -15.17 -0.91
C LYS A 131 26.43 -15.36 -1.65
N GLU A 132 26.17 -16.59 -2.11
CA GLU A 132 24.92 -16.93 -2.80
C GLU A 132 23.71 -16.76 -1.87
N PHE A 133 23.83 -17.20 -0.62
CA PHE A 133 22.79 -16.97 0.40
C PHE A 133 22.44 -15.49 0.55
N ASN A 134 23.46 -14.62 0.63
CA ASN A 134 23.23 -13.19 0.72
C ASN A 134 22.60 -12.62 -0.56
N GLU A 135 23.05 -13.04 -1.75
CA GLU A 135 22.47 -12.62 -3.03
C GLU A 135 20.98 -12.97 -3.11
N ARG A 136 20.60 -14.21 -2.76
CA ARG A 136 19.19 -14.65 -2.72
C ARG A 136 18.35 -13.93 -1.67
N SER A 137 18.93 -13.69 -0.50
CA SER A 137 18.28 -12.90 0.56
C SER A 137 18.00 -11.47 0.10
N MET A 138 18.97 -10.85 -0.59
CA MET A 138 18.82 -9.50 -1.12
C MET A 138 17.81 -9.41 -2.26
N GLU A 139 17.74 -10.43 -3.12
CA GLU A 139 16.75 -10.52 -4.20
C GLU A 139 15.31 -10.42 -3.66
N ILE A 140 14.98 -11.16 -2.59
CA ILE A 140 13.65 -11.09 -1.95
C ILE A 140 13.43 -9.76 -1.22
N PHE A 141 14.47 -9.21 -0.60
CA PHE A 141 14.38 -7.91 0.06
C PHE A 141 14.04 -6.80 -0.92
N GLU A 142 14.74 -6.75 -2.06
CA GLU A 142 14.52 -5.77 -3.12
C GLU A 142 13.13 -5.93 -3.73
N ALA A 143 12.72 -7.15 -4.08
CA ALA A 143 11.37 -7.39 -4.60
C ALA A 143 10.26 -7.01 -3.59
N SER A 144 10.48 -7.26 -2.29
CA SER A 144 9.56 -6.82 -1.23
C SER A 144 9.52 -5.29 -1.09
N ASN A 145 10.67 -4.64 -1.33
CA ASN A 145 10.79 -3.20 -1.29
C ASN A 145 10.09 -2.54 -2.48
N ASP A 146 10.24 -3.09 -3.66
CA ASP A 146 9.59 -2.61 -4.87
C ASP A 146 8.07 -2.74 -4.77
N LEU A 147 7.57 -3.86 -4.23
CA LEU A 147 6.14 -4.01 -3.94
C LEU A 147 5.64 -2.93 -2.97
N THR A 148 6.42 -2.58 -1.94
CA THR A 148 6.07 -1.51 -1.00
C THR A 148 5.95 -0.17 -1.74
N PHE A 149 6.94 0.17 -2.57
CA PHE A 149 6.90 1.40 -3.36
C PHE A 149 5.74 1.44 -4.34
N ALA A 150 5.37 0.31 -4.94
CA ALA A 150 4.23 0.24 -5.83
C ALA A 150 2.90 0.54 -5.10
N PHE A 151 2.71 0.03 -3.88
CA PHE A 151 1.56 0.40 -3.06
C PHE A 151 1.58 1.88 -2.63
N GLU A 152 2.75 2.45 -2.35
CA GLU A 152 2.88 3.88 -2.02
C GLU A 152 2.54 4.77 -3.22
N GLU A 153 3.08 4.45 -4.41
CA GLU A 153 2.82 5.19 -5.65
C GLU A 153 1.34 5.11 -6.04
N ALA A 154 0.76 3.92 -5.90
CA ALA A 154 -0.66 3.67 -6.07
C ALA A 154 -1.52 4.56 -5.17
N SER A 155 -1.20 4.60 -3.89
CA SER A 155 -1.87 5.43 -2.89
C SER A 155 -1.79 6.91 -3.24
N ALA A 156 -0.60 7.38 -3.66
CA ALA A 156 -0.40 8.76 -4.08
C ALA A 156 -1.22 9.12 -5.33
N LYS A 157 -1.24 8.25 -6.35
CA LYS A 157 -2.06 8.42 -7.56
C LYS A 157 -3.56 8.43 -7.22
N ALA A 158 -3.99 7.54 -6.34
CA ALA A 158 -5.36 7.50 -5.84
C ALA A 158 -5.73 8.80 -5.11
N ALA A 159 -4.82 9.40 -4.33
CA ALA A 159 -5.07 10.65 -3.61
C ALA A 159 -5.03 11.92 -4.49
N ALA A 160 -4.43 11.87 -5.69
CA ALA A 160 -4.23 13.05 -6.53
C ALA A 160 -5.55 13.67 -7.07
N LEU A 161 -6.50 12.83 -7.50
CA LEU A 161 -7.77 13.30 -8.05
C LEU A 161 -8.65 14.05 -7.02
N PRO A 162 -8.93 13.52 -5.81
CA PRO A 162 -9.75 14.23 -4.82
C PRO A 162 -9.06 15.51 -4.32
N PHE A 163 -7.73 15.50 -4.24
CA PHE A 163 -6.95 16.69 -3.93
C PHE A 163 -7.15 17.78 -5.00
N ALA A 164 -7.00 17.43 -6.28
CA ALA A 164 -7.22 18.36 -7.39
C ALA A 164 -8.66 18.89 -7.44
N MET A 165 -9.66 18.03 -7.21
CA MET A 165 -11.08 18.44 -7.14
C MET A 165 -11.32 19.43 -5.99
N SER A 166 -10.71 19.19 -4.82
CA SER A 166 -10.84 20.07 -3.65
C SER A 166 -10.22 21.45 -3.91
N VAL A 167 -9.01 21.50 -4.46
CA VAL A 167 -8.31 22.75 -4.78
C VAL A 167 -9.05 23.52 -5.89
N GLY A 168 -9.48 22.82 -6.95
CA GLY A 168 -10.24 23.42 -8.04
C GLY A 168 -11.58 23.99 -7.58
N GLY A 169 -12.31 23.28 -6.71
CA GLY A 169 -13.55 23.75 -6.11
C GLY A 169 -13.35 25.04 -5.30
N LEU A 170 -12.32 25.09 -4.45
CA LEU A 170 -11.98 26.29 -3.67
C LEU A 170 -11.61 27.47 -4.55
N ALA A 171 -10.76 27.26 -5.56
CA ALA A 171 -10.37 28.32 -6.51
C ALA A 171 -11.59 28.88 -7.27
N PHE A 172 -12.49 28.00 -7.72
CA PHE A 172 -13.72 28.40 -8.39
C PHE A 172 -14.63 29.25 -7.48
N VAL A 173 -14.77 28.87 -6.21
CA VAL A 173 -15.52 29.66 -5.22
C VAL A 173 -14.90 31.04 -5.01
N LEU A 174 -13.56 31.14 -4.90
CA LEU A 174 -12.86 32.42 -4.74
C LEU A 174 -13.03 33.34 -5.95
N VAL A 175 -13.01 32.78 -7.17
CA VAL A 175 -13.27 33.56 -8.38
C VAL A 175 -14.72 34.07 -8.39
N LEU A 176 -15.69 33.22 -8.06
CA LEU A 176 -17.09 33.61 -7.98
C LEU A 176 -17.32 34.72 -6.94
N THR A 177 -16.68 34.67 -5.78
CA THR A 177 -16.80 35.71 -4.75
C THR A 177 -16.17 37.02 -5.19
N ALA A 178 -15.00 36.99 -5.82
CA ALA A 178 -14.36 38.18 -6.37
C ALA A 178 -15.22 38.83 -7.46
N VAL A 179 -15.71 38.04 -8.43
CA VAL A 179 -16.60 38.52 -9.50
C VAL A 179 -17.88 39.11 -8.91
N GLY A 180 -18.54 38.39 -7.99
CA GLY A 180 -19.74 38.88 -7.32
C GLY A 180 -19.53 40.22 -6.62
N TRP A 181 -18.36 40.44 -6.02
CA TRP A 181 -18.00 41.69 -5.37
C TRP A 181 -17.78 42.85 -6.35
N PHE A 182 -17.20 42.61 -7.53
CA PHE A 182 -17.02 43.64 -8.56
C PHE A 182 -18.31 44.07 -9.28
N PHE A 183 -19.32 43.20 -9.32
CA PHE A 183 -20.58 43.44 -10.05
C PHE A 183 -21.79 43.79 -9.15
N THR A 184 -21.58 43.96 -7.83
CA THR A 184 -22.61 44.38 -6.86
C THR A 184 -22.35 45.79 -6.37
#